data_AF-G5SBA3-F1
#
_entry.id   AF-G5SBA3-F1
#
_cell.length_a   1.000
_cell.length_b   1.000
_cell.length_c   1.000
_cell.angle_alpha   90.00
_cell.angle_beta   90.00
_cell.angle_gamma   90.00
#
_symmetry.space_group_name_H-M   'P 1'
#
loop_
_entity.id
_entity.type
_entity.pdbx_description
1 polymer ?
#
loop_
_entity_poly.entity_id
_entity_poly.type
_entity_poly.pdbx_seq_one_letter_code
_entity_poly.pdbx_strand_id
1 'polypeptide(L)'
;ADFINDTDVGLIGVEPGGHGIETGEHGAPLKHGRVGIYFGMKAPMMQTADGQIEESYSISAGLDFPSVGPQHAYLNSIGRADYVSITDDEALEAFKTLCRHEGIIPALESSHALAHALKMMREQPEKEQLLVVNLSGRGDKDIFTVHDILKARGEI
;
A
#
# COMPACT_ATOMS: atom_id res chain seq x y z
N ALA A 1 0.30 -11.64 -16.23
CA ALA A 1 1.38 -11.34 -15.26
C ALA A 1 2.65 -11.16 -16.08
N ASP A 2 2.68 -10.08 -16.84
CA ASP A 2 3.42 -10.10 -18.10
C ASP A 2 4.88 -9.70 -17.88
N PHE A 3 5.14 -8.89 -16.86
CA PHE A 3 6.49 -8.43 -16.52
C PHE A 3 7.31 -9.40 -15.65
N ILE A 4 6.78 -10.54 -15.16
CA ILE A 4 7.54 -11.44 -14.26
C ILE A 4 8.84 -11.92 -14.92
N ASN A 5 8.81 -12.20 -16.23
CA ASN A 5 9.98 -12.68 -16.97
C ASN A 5 10.86 -11.54 -17.52
N ASP A 6 10.39 -10.28 -17.45
CA ASP A 6 11.16 -9.10 -17.85
C ASP A 6 12.01 -8.63 -16.66
N THR A 7 13.21 -9.19 -16.51
CA THR A 7 14.05 -9.00 -15.32
C THR A 7 14.52 -7.57 -15.10
N ASP A 8 14.56 -6.76 -16.16
CA ASP A 8 14.93 -5.34 -16.09
C ASP A 8 13.77 -4.46 -15.57
N VAL A 9 12.56 -5.01 -15.47
CA VAL A 9 11.38 -4.31 -14.95
C VAL A 9 11.26 -4.58 -13.44
N GLY A 10 11.48 -3.54 -12.64
CA GLY A 10 11.20 -3.57 -11.20
C GLY A 10 9.72 -3.78 -10.92
N LEU A 11 9.41 -4.65 -9.96
CA LEU A 11 8.05 -4.89 -9.48
C LEU A 11 7.96 -4.44 -8.03
N ILE A 12 7.16 -3.40 -7.76
CA ILE A 12 7.02 -2.83 -6.43
C ILE A 12 5.57 -2.97 -5.97
N GLY A 13 5.36 -3.74 -4.89
CA GLY A 13 4.10 -3.80 -4.16
C GLY A 13 4.12 -2.83 -2.97
N VAL A 14 2.98 -2.20 -2.69
CA VAL A 14 2.84 -1.25 -1.59
C VAL A 14 1.77 -1.73 -0.63
N GLU A 15 2.18 -2.09 0.59
CA GLU A 15 1.28 -2.46 1.69
C GLU A 15 0.85 -1.21 2.48
N PRO A 16 -0.35 -1.18 3.10
CA PRO A 16 -0.74 -0.08 3.97
C PRO A 16 0.08 -0.09 5.26
N GLY A 17 0.78 1.01 5.49
CA GLY A 17 1.53 1.27 6.73
C GLY A 17 0.64 1.77 7.87
N GLY A 18 -0.64 2.05 7.61
CA GLY A 18 -1.60 2.54 8.60
C GLY A 18 -1.08 3.80 9.32
N HIS A 19 -1.10 3.76 10.65
CA HIS A 19 -0.58 4.83 11.51
C HIS A 19 0.95 4.82 11.68
N GLY A 20 1.64 3.85 11.06
CA GLY A 20 3.08 3.62 11.19
C GLY A 20 3.34 2.15 11.50
N ILE A 21 4.43 1.59 10.96
CA ILE A 21 4.75 0.17 11.19
C ILE A 21 5.04 -0.09 12.67
N GLU A 22 5.72 0.86 13.31
CA GLU A 22 6.11 0.80 14.71
C GLU A 22 4.94 0.84 15.70
N THR A 23 3.75 1.27 15.28
CA THR A 23 2.56 1.30 16.14
C THR A 23 1.89 -0.07 16.23
N GLY A 24 2.15 -0.95 15.26
CA GLY A 24 1.44 -2.21 15.06
C GLY A 24 0.08 -2.06 14.36
N GLU A 25 -0.40 -0.83 14.16
CA GLU A 25 -1.67 -0.53 13.49
C GLU A 25 -1.42 -0.31 12.00
N HIS A 26 -1.23 -1.43 11.28
CA HIS A 26 -0.93 -1.45 9.85
C HIS A 26 -1.55 -2.69 9.18
N GLY A 27 -1.41 -2.81 7.86
CA GLY A 27 -1.82 -3.99 7.09
C GLY A 27 -0.70 -4.51 6.20
N ALA A 28 0.53 -4.58 6.73
CA ALA A 28 1.75 -4.99 6.00
C ALA A 28 2.29 -6.39 6.40
N PRO A 29 1.50 -7.46 6.25
CA PRO A 29 1.88 -8.81 6.68
C PRO A 29 3.07 -9.40 5.92
N LEU A 30 3.34 -8.96 4.68
CA LEU A 30 4.40 -9.56 3.86
C LEU A 30 5.78 -9.20 4.40
N LYS A 31 5.98 -7.95 4.82
CA LYS A 31 7.26 -7.47 5.38
C LYS A 31 7.32 -7.51 6.91
N HIS A 32 6.19 -7.42 7.60
CA HIS A 32 6.15 -7.30 9.07
C HIS A 32 5.36 -8.40 9.79
N GLY A 33 4.74 -9.31 9.05
CA GLY A 33 4.08 -10.49 9.60
C GLY A 33 4.99 -11.72 9.65
N ARG A 34 4.38 -12.87 9.91
CA ARG A 34 5.05 -14.18 9.84
C ARG A 34 4.16 -15.20 9.13
N VAL A 35 4.77 -16.23 8.55
CA VAL A 35 4.02 -17.26 7.80
C VAL A 35 3.10 -18.03 8.74
N GLY A 36 1.85 -18.18 8.35
CA GLY A 36 0.84 -18.99 9.03
C GLY A 36 -0.10 -19.69 8.05
N ILE A 37 -1.15 -20.32 8.56
CA ILE A 37 -2.23 -20.91 7.76
C ILE A 37 -3.55 -20.31 8.22
N TYR A 38 -4.17 -19.56 7.31
CA TYR A 38 -5.44 -18.88 7.50
C TYR A 38 -6.11 -18.71 6.14
N PHE A 39 -7.43 -18.57 6.11
CA PHE A 39 -8.19 -18.33 4.88
C PHE A 39 -7.89 -19.33 3.75
N GLY A 40 -7.65 -20.60 4.10
CA GLY A 40 -7.41 -21.68 3.13
C GLY A 40 -6.04 -21.65 2.43
N MET A 41 -5.10 -20.79 2.87
CA MET A 41 -3.77 -20.66 2.27
C MET A 41 -2.65 -20.61 3.32
N LYS A 42 -1.43 -20.97 2.89
CA LYS A 42 -0.20 -20.73 3.65
C LYS A 42 0.45 -19.46 3.12
N ALA A 43 0.48 -18.41 3.93
CA ALA A 43 0.96 -17.08 3.53
C ALA A 43 1.48 -16.30 4.74
N PRO A 44 2.24 -15.21 4.53
CA PRO A 44 2.50 -14.22 5.57
C PRO A 44 1.19 -13.62 6.11
N MET A 45 1.11 -13.43 7.42
CA MET A 45 -0.03 -12.80 8.09
C MET A 45 0.42 -12.09 9.37
N MET A 46 -0.37 -11.11 9.80
CA MET A 46 -0.28 -10.50 11.11
C MET A 46 -0.92 -11.45 12.13
N GLN A 47 -0.16 -11.82 13.15
CA GLN A 47 -0.57 -12.83 14.13
C GLN A 47 0.24 -12.72 15.41
N THR A 48 -0.45 -12.91 16.53
CA THR A 48 0.10 -12.88 17.88
C THR A 48 1.16 -13.97 18.08
N ALA A 49 1.90 -13.94 19.18
CA ALA A 49 2.92 -14.96 19.46
C ALA A 49 2.37 -16.40 19.54
N ASP A 50 1.12 -16.58 19.97
CA ASP A 50 0.43 -17.87 20.07
C ASP A 50 -0.33 -18.27 18.78
N GLY A 51 -0.29 -17.43 17.74
CA GLY A 51 -0.84 -17.74 16.42
C GLY A 51 -2.31 -17.38 16.22
N GLN A 52 -2.88 -16.51 17.06
CA GLN A 52 -4.14 -15.86 16.76
C GLN A 52 -3.94 -14.84 15.65
N ILE A 53 -4.93 -14.70 14.77
CA ILE A 53 -4.90 -13.69 13.71
C ILE A 53 -5.08 -12.31 14.34
N GLU A 54 -4.17 -11.39 14.04
CA GLU A 54 -4.26 -9.99 14.50
C GLU A 54 -5.17 -9.19 13.58
N GLU A 55 -5.73 -8.12 14.13
CA GLU A 55 -6.45 -7.12 13.36
C GLU A 55 -5.43 -6.25 12.61
N SER A 56 -5.66 -6.07 11.31
CA SER A 56 -4.94 -5.08 10.52
C SER A 56 -5.59 -3.71 10.69
N TYR A 57 -4.89 -2.68 10.23
CA TYR A 57 -5.44 -1.33 10.14
C TYR A 57 -4.94 -0.60 8.88
N SER A 58 -5.84 0.16 8.27
CA SER A 58 -5.56 1.08 7.16
C SER A 58 -6.72 2.06 7.03
N ILE A 59 -6.43 3.32 6.68
CA ILE A 59 -7.48 4.27 6.25
C ILE A 59 -8.29 3.74 5.06
N SER A 60 -7.65 2.90 4.23
CA SER A 60 -8.23 2.33 3.02
C SER A 60 -8.74 0.92 3.29
N ALA A 61 -10.06 0.78 3.38
CA ALA A 61 -10.72 -0.50 3.64
C ALA A 61 -10.34 -1.61 2.64
N GLY A 62 -10.02 -1.28 1.39
CA GLY A 62 -9.61 -2.29 0.40
C GLY A 62 -8.21 -2.87 0.63
N LEU A 63 -7.40 -2.25 1.49
CA LEU A 63 -6.07 -2.76 1.89
C LEU A 63 -6.06 -3.31 3.33
N ASP A 64 -7.15 -3.13 4.09
CA ASP A 64 -7.25 -3.56 5.48
C ASP A 64 -7.50 -5.08 5.55
N PHE A 65 -6.42 -5.85 5.38
CA PHE A 65 -6.45 -7.30 5.43
C PHE A 65 -5.17 -7.85 6.09
N PRO A 66 -5.26 -8.76 7.07
CA PRO A 66 -4.11 -9.19 7.88
C PRO A 66 -3.24 -10.26 7.20
N SER A 67 -3.41 -10.51 5.89
CA SER A 67 -2.60 -11.48 5.14
C SER A 67 -2.42 -11.03 3.68
N VAL A 68 -1.78 -11.84 2.85
CA VAL A 68 -1.48 -11.51 1.46
C VAL A 68 -1.50 -12.75 0.59
N GLY A 69 -1.82 -12.60 -0.70
CA GLY A 69 -1.81 -13.71 -1.65
C GLY A 69 -0.44 -14.41 -1.73
N PRO A 70 -0.39 -15.75 -1.82
CA PRO A 70 0.86 -16.51 -1.72
C PRO A 70 1.83 -16.27 -2.88
N GLN A 71 1.34 -15.83 -4.05
CA GLN A 71 2.22 -15.47 -5.17
C GLN A 71 3.09 -14.25 -4.84
N HIS A 72 2.56 -13.26 -4.11
CA HIS A 72 3.35 -12.11 -3.68
C HIS A 72 4.41 -12.49 -2.66
N ALA A 73 4.04 -13.36 -1.70
CA ALA A 73 5.01 -13.92 -0.76
C ALA A 73 6.14 -14.68 -1.47
N TYR A 74 5.81 -15.47 -2.50
CA TYR A 74 6.79 -16.15 -3.33
C TYR A 74 7.71 -15.18 -4.09
N LEU A 75 7.14 -14.18 -4.78
CA LEU A 75 7.93 -13.20 -5.54
C LEU A 75 8.89 -12.40 -4.65
N ASN A 76 8.47 -12.04 -3.44
CA ASN A 76 9.35 -11.44 -2.44
C ASN A 76 10.48 -12.39 -2.01
N SER A 77 10.14 -13.66 -1.74
CA SER A 77 11.12 -14.65 -1.26
C SER A 77 12.25 -14.94 -2.25
N ILE A 78 11.97 -14.84 -3.56
CA ILE A 78 12.96 -15.04 -4.62
C ILE A 78 13.62 -13.73 -5.07
N GLY A 79 13.29 -12.59 -4.44
CA GLY A 79 13.82 -11.27 -4.80
C GLY A 79 13.33 -10.73 -6.14
N ARG A 80 12.22 -11.26 -6.67
CA ARG A 80 11.65 -10.79 -7.96
C ARG A 80 10.82 -9.52 -7.80
N ALA A 81 10.16 -9.34 -6.66
CA ALA A 81 9.39 -8.14 -6.37
C ALA A 81 9.78 -7.58 -5.00
N ASP A 82 9.87 -6.26 -4.93
CA ASP A 82 10.10 -5.51 -3.72
C ASP A 82 8.78 -5.07 -3.12
N TYR A 83 8.69 -5.09 -1.80
CA TYR A 83 7.49 -4.67 -1.08
C TYR A 83 7.87 -3.63 -0.03
N VAL A 84 7.13 -2.54 -0.05
CA VAL A 84 7.30 -1.37 0.82
C VAL A 84 5.96 -1.02 1.47
N SER A 85 5.97 -0.12 2.43
CA SER A 85 4.76 0.41 3.05
C SER A 85 4.61 1.91 2.84
N ILE A 86 3.37 2.37 2.83
CA ILE A 86 2.98 3.79 2.79
C ILE A 86 1.96 4.05 3.89
N THR A 87 2.17 5.09 4.70
CA THR A 87 1.24 5.44 5.79
C THR A 87 -0.04 6.10 5.27
N ASP A 88 -1.05 6.19 6.13
CA ASP A 88 -2.31 6.86 5.80
C ASP A 88 -2.08 8.31 5.36
N ASP A 89 -1.18 9.03 6.04
CA ASP A 89 -0.84 10.41 5.73
C ASP A 89 -0.20 10.56 4.36
N GLU A 90 0.73 9.67 4.03
CA GLU A 90 1.38 9.65 2.72
C GLU A 90 0.38 9.37 1.59
N ALA A 91 -0.56 8.43 1.82
CA ALA A 91 -1.63 8.13 0.87
C ALA A 91 -2.62 9.30 0.72
N LEU A 92 -2.98 9.98 1.82
CA LEU A 92 -3.85 11.17 1.79
C LEU A 92 -3.22 12.33 0.99
N GLU A 93 -1.93 12.57 1.18
CA GLU A 93 -1.22 13.60 0.39
C GLU A 93 -1.14 13.23 -1.10
N ALA A 94 -0.93 11.96 -1.43
CA ALA A 94 -0.96 11.50 -2.82
C ALA A 94 -2.35 11.64 -3.44
N PHE A 95 -3.41 11.30 -2.70
CA PHE A 95 -4.80 11.52 -3.12
C PHE A 95 -5.04 13.00 -3.45
N LYS A 96 -4.70 13.91 -2.52
CA LYS A 96 -4.84 15.35 -2.70
C LYS A 96 -4.05 15.86 -3.89
N THR A 97 -2.82 15.37 -4.06
CA THR A 97 -1.93 15.74 -5.15
C THR A 97 -2.55 15.41 -6.50
N LEU A 98 -3.04 14.17 -6.70
CA LEU A 98 -3.62 13.76 -7.98
C LEU A 98 -4.91 14.52 -8.30
N CYS A 99 -5.77 14.71 -7.30
CA CYS A 99 -7.00 15.50 -7.44
C CYS A 99 -6.70 16.93 -7.89
N ARG A 100 -5.70 17.56 -7.26
CA ARG A 100 -5.39 18.99 -7.48
C ARG A 100 -4.64 19.24 -8.79
N HIS A 101 -3.70 18.36 -9.14
CA HIS A 101 -2.78 18.61 -10.25
C HIS A 101 -3.20 17.92 -11.55
N GLU A 102 -3.89 16.78 -11.47
CA GLU A 102 -4.26 15.98 -12.64
C GLU A 102 -5.79 15.85 -12.84
N GLY A 103 -6.59 16.34 -11.89
CA GLY A 103 -8.06 16.28 -11.99
C GLY A 103 -8.62 14.85 -11.92
N ILE A 104 -7.84 13.90 -11.40
CA ILE A 104 -8.24 12.51 -11.21
C ILE A 104 -8.44 12.27 -9.72
N ILE A 105 -9.57 11.67 -9.33
CA ILE A 105 -9.87 11.28 -7.95
C ILE A 105 -9.48 9.80 -7.78
N PRO A 106 -8.31 9.47 -7.21
CA PRO A 106 -7.86 8.09 -7.06
C PRO A 106 -8.55 7.42 -5.87
N ALA A 107 -8.77 6.11 -5.93
CA ALA A 107 -9.14 5.36 -4.73
C ALA A 107 -8.01 5.43 -3.68
N LEU A 108 -8.34 5.46 -2.38
CA LEU A 108 -7.31 5.50 -1.32
C LEU A 108 -6.35 4.30 -1.41
N GLU A 109 -6.81 3.15 -1.91
CA GLU A 109 -5.98 1.97 -2.19
C GLU A 109 -4.90 2.32 -3.23
N SER A 110 -5.30 2.94 -4.35
CA SER A 110 -4.39 3.34 -5.42
C SER A 110 -3.47 4.48 -5.01
N SER A 111 -3.92 5.35 -4.10
CA SER A 111 -3.11 6.45 -3.57
C SER A 111 -1.88 5.97 -2.82
N HIS A 112 -1.89 4.77 -2.25
CA HIS A 112 -0.69 4.18 -1.65
C HIS A 112 0.40 3.92 -2.70
N ALA A 113 0.03 3.30 -3.82
CA ALA A 113 0.95 3.08 -4.93
C ALA A 113 1.47 4.40 -5.52
N LEU A 114 0.59 5.39 -5.67
CA LEU A 114 0.98 6.73 -6.14
C LEU A 114 1.93 7.42 -5.17
N ALA A 115 1.68 7.36 -3.86
CA ALA A 115 2.52 7.98 -2.84
C ALA A 115 3.94 7.43 -2.89
N HIS A 116 4.10 6.12 -3.09
CA HIS A 116 5.43 5.53 -3.24
C HIS A 116 6.14 6.02 -4.51
N ALA A 117 5.46 6.08 -5.65
CA ALA A 117 6.05 6.61 -6.88
C ALA A 117 6.47 8.08 -6.72
N LEU A 118 5.66 8.91 -6.06
CA LEU A 118 6.01 10.29 -5.72
C LEU A 118 7.22 10.35 -4.78
N LYS A 119 7.33 9.43 -3.81
CA LYS A 119 8.49 9.32 -2.92
C LYS A 119 9.76 8.99 -3.71
N MET A 120 9.73 7.99 -4.58
CA MET A 120 10.84 7.63 -5.46
C MET A 120 11.32 8.81 -6.32
N MET A 121 10.37 9.56 -6.90
CA MET A 121 10.66 10.76 -7.68
C MET A 121 11.29 11.87 -6.82
N ARG A 122 10.74 12.14 -5.62
CA ARG A 122 11.19 13.24 -4.74
C ARG A 122 12.54 12.96 -4.08
N GLU A 123 12.84 11.70 -3.76
CA GLU A 123 14.12 11.31 -3.16
C GLU A 123 15.28 11.34 -4.17
N GLN A 124 15.00 11.14 -5.46
CA GLN A 124 16.01 11.12 -6.52
C GLN A 124 15.52 11.91 -7.75
N PRO A 125 15.34 13.24 -7.65
CA PRO A 125 14.68 14.04 -8.68
C PRO A 125 15.48 14.14 -9.99
N GLU A 126 16.80 13.98 -9.95
CA GLU A 126 17.65 13.97 -11.15
C GLU A 126 17.80 12.58 -11.79
N LYS A 127 17.27 11.53 -11.16
CA LYS A 127 17.37 10.18 -11.71
C LYS A 127 16.33 10.00 -12.82
N GLU A 128 16.80 9.59 -13.99
CA GLU A 128 15.91 9.19 -15.07
C GLU A 128 15.18 7.89 -14.69
N GLN A 129 13.85 7.96 -14.65
CA GLN A 129 12.98 6.86 -14.23
C GLN A 129 11.72 6.87 -15.10
N LEU A 130 11.33 5.70 -15.62
CA LEU A 130 10.03 5.49 -16.24
C LEU A 130 9.18 4.63 -15.30
N LEU A 131 8.19 5.24 -14.65
CA LEU A 131 7.34 4.60 -13.66
C LEU A 131 5.92 4.39 -14.20
N VAL A 132 5.34 3.24 -13.89
CA VAL A 132 3.92 2.94 -14.15
C VAL A 132 3.25 2.65 -12.82
N VAL A 133 2.26 3.47 -12.45
CA VAL A 133 1.43 3.27 -11.27
C VAL A 133 0.10 2.68 -11.71
N ASN A 134 -0.28 1.55 -11.10
CA ASN A 134 -1.60 0.98 -11.33
C ASN A 134 -2.66 1.75 -10.52
N LEU A 135 -3.44 2.60 -11.18
CA LEU A 135 -4.63 3.25 -10.62
C LEU A 135 -5.79 2.25 -10.54
N SER A 136 -5.73 1.38 -9.54
CA SER A 136 -6.63 0.23 -9.37
C SER A 136 -8.12 0.60 -9.25
N GLY A 137 -8.46 1.82 -8.86
CA GLY A 137 -9.85 2.26 -8.77
C GLY A 137 -10.03 3.78 -8.69
N ARG A 138 -11.30 4.20 -8.84
CA ARG A 138 -11.75 5.58 -8.65
C ARG A 138 -12.08 5.86 -7.19
N GLY A 139 -11.83 7.09 -6.73
CA GLY A 139 -11.95 7.50 -5.33
C GLY A 139 -13.29 8.10 -4.94
N ASP A 140 -14.32 8.04 -5.77
CA ASP A 140 -15.65 8.56 -5.42
C ASP A 140 -16.20 7.96 -4.11
N LYS A 141 -15.84 6.71 -3.81
CA LYS A 141 -16.24 6.02 -2.57
C LYS A 141 -15.55 6.60 -1.32
N ASP A 142 -14.40 7.24 -1.49
CA ASP A 142 -13.52 7.68 -0.39
C ASP A 142 -13.72 9.16 -0.04
N ILE A 143 -14.53 9.90 -0.82
CA ILE A 143 -14.69 11.35 -0.66
C ILE A 143 -15.14 11.77 0.73
N PHE A 144 -16.02 10.98 1.37
CA PHE A 144 -16.52 11.29 2.72
C PHE A 144 -15.46 11.04 3.77
N THR A 145 -14.76 9.90 3.69
CA THR A 145 -13.63 9.58 4.57
C THR A 145 -12.57 10.67 4.50
N VAL A 146 -12.17 11.08 3.29
CA VAL A 146 -11.18 12.14 3.10
C VAL A 146 -11.69 13.48 3.62
N HIS A 147 -12.94 13.85 3.31
CA HIS A 147 -13.54 15.10 3.80
C HIS A 147 -13.51 15.17 5.33
N ASP A 148 -13.95 14.12 6.02
CA ASP A 148 -14.06 14.12 7.47
C ASP A 148 -12.68 14.23 8.14
N ILE A 149 -11.67 13.59 7.57
CA ILE A 149 -10.28 13.68 8.05
C ILE A 149 -9.72 15.09 7.86
N LEU A 150 -9.87 15.68 6.66
CA LEU A 150 -9.36 17.02 6.38
C LEU A 150 -10.06 18.08 7.23
N LYS A 151 -11.38 17.92 7.46
CA LYS A 151 -12.15 18.78 8.35
C LYS A 151 -11.67 18.67 9.79
N ALA A 152 -11.40 17.46 10.28
CA ALA A 152 -10.84 17.25 11.62
C ALA A 152 -9.44 17.87 11.78
N ARG A 153 -8.67 17.96 10.69
CA ARG A 153 -7.35 18.62 10.65
C ARG A 153 -7.43 20.15 10.48
N GLY A 154 -8.61 20.70 10.20
CA GLY A 154 -8.79 22.13 9.94
C GLY A 154 -8.21 22.60 8.60
N GLU A 155 -8.05 21.69 7.64
CA GLU A 155 -7.58 22.00 6.28
C GLU A 155 -8.69 22.49 5.36
N ILE A 156 -9.95 22.20 5.73
CA ILE A 156 -11.20 22.66 5.12
C ILE A 156 -12.23 22.97 6.21
#